data_AF-A0A226UEZ4-F1
#
_entry.id   AF-A0A226UEZ4-F1
#
_cell.length_a   1.000
_cell.length_b   1.000
_cell.length_c   1.000
_cell.angle_alpha   90.00
_cell.angle_beta   90.00
_cell.angle_gamma   90.00
#
_symmetry.space_group_name_H-M   'P 1'
#
loop_
_entity.id
_entity.type
_entity.pdbx_description
1 polymer ?
#
loop_
_entity_poly.entity_id
_entity_poly.type
_entity_poly.pdbx_seq_one_letter_code
_entity_poly.pdbx_strand_id
1 'polypeptide(L)'
;MNDWALFYANDVLVNNKEHHISLFVKLIHNQIENLNVKYTYCELQEMENLCNKKAVKWLKEFLEINFNFKVKIEIDFDTEAVTPFYVVSKNKIILPYKFMLLKSSNNILDHEIFNFFLFHELGHAVLDQNSPQIYKIKMIQDIFYYLGKKYSQINLRTDKKKIFLNLKQVYREFLPDFIAIYLLEKKFSMCVNWNEFLSCFEYFKTKTEMCTIFAFDTHAPIEARLYVSKMAVDYFRKHDNKN
;
A
#
# COMPACT_ATOMS: atom_id res chain seq x y z
N MET A 1 -13.62 -26.42 5.06
CA MET A 1 -12.83 -25.99 6.25
C MET A 1 -11.78 -25.02 5.77
N ASN A 2 -11.39 -24.04 6.60
CA ASN A 2 -10.36 -23.07 6.23
C ASN A 2 -8.99 -23.73 6.39
N ASP A 3 -8.37 -24.11 5.28
CA ASP A 3 -7.08 -24.84 5.28
C ASP A 3 -5.87 -23.93 5.56
N TRP A 4 -6.11 -22.63 5.75
CA TRP A 4 -5.13 -21.63 6.14
C TRP A 4 -5.78 -20.47 6.89
N ALA A 5 -4.99 -19.79 7.72
CA ALA A 5 -5.30 -18.49 8.31
C ALA A 5 -4.02 -17.68 8.55
N LEU A 6 -4.12 -16.37 8.37
CA LEU A 6 -3.02 -15.43 8.61
C LEU A 6 -3.16 -14.85 10.02
N PHE A 7 -2.05 -14.77 10.74
CA PHE A 7 -2.02 -14.33 12.13
C PHE A 7 -1.04 -13.18 12.31
N TYR A 8 -1.41 -12.26 13.19
CA TYR A 8 -0.46 -11.38 13.87
C TYR A 8 -0.24 -11.93 15.28
N ALA A 9 0.98 -12.40 15.57
CA ALA A 9 1.28 -13.18 16.77
C ALA A 9 0.33 -14.39 16.92
N ASN A 10 -0.64 -14.29 17.83
CA ASN A 10 -1.65 -15.33 18.08
C ASN A 10 -3.06 -14.93 17.68
N ASP A 11 -3.27 -13.68 17.27
CA ASP A 11 -4.57 -13.18 16.84
C ASP A 11 -4.79 -13.47 15.36
N VAL A 12 -5.97 -13.97 15.03
CA VAL A 12 -6.38 -14.21 13.63
C VAL A 12 -6.53 -12.85 12.96
N LEU A 13 -5.72 -12.60 11.94
CA LEU A 13 -5.78 -11.38 11.14
C LEU A 13 -6.78 -11.56 10.00
N VAL A 14 -6.70 -12.68 9.28
CA VAL A 14 -7.69 -13.06 8.27
C VAL A 14 -7.83 -14.58 8.21
N ASN A 15 -9.05 -15.03 7.99
CA ASN A 15 -9.36 -16.41 7.67
C ASN A 15 -10.02 -16.47 6.29
N ASN A 16 -9.86 -17.61 5.60
CA ASN A 16 -10.47 -17.78 4.29
C ASN A 16 -12.01 -17.69 4.43
N LYS A 17 -12.67 -16.80 3.69
CA LYS A 17 -14.12 -16.68 3.69
C LYS A 17 -14.57 -16.32 2.29
N GLU A 18 -15.71 -16.87 1.88
CA GLU A 18 -16.39 -16.39 0.68
C GLU A 18 -16.94 -14.99 0.97
N HIS A 19 -16.46 -14.01 0.23
CA HIS A 19 -16.80 -12.61 0.45
C HIS A 19 -17.12 -11.89 -0.85
N HIS A 20 -17.71 -10.71 -0.66
CA HIS A 20 -18.04 -9.76 -1.71
C HIS A 20 -16.79 -9.42 -2.53
N ILE A 21 -16.87 -9.60 -3.85
CA ILE A 21 -15.79 -9.26 -4.77
C ILE A 21 -15.82 -7.75 -5.07
N SER A 22 -14.90 -7.00 -4.47
CA SER A 22 -14.73 -5.55 -4.73
C SER A 22 -14.31 -5.26 -6.16
N LEU A 23 -14.37 -3.99 -6.58
CA LEU A 23 -13.86 -3.56 -7.88
C LEU A 23 -12.35 -3.82 -8.00
N PHE A 24 -11.59 -3.61 -6.92
CA PHE A 24 -10.16 -3.91 -6.87
C PHE A 24 -9.89 -5.42 -7.10
N VAL A 25 -10.65 -6.30 -6.46
CA VAL A 25 -10.48 -7.75 -6.66
C VAL A 25 -10.83 -8.16 -8.09
N LYS A 26 -11.90 -7.61 -8.67
CA LYS A 26 -12.24 -7.83 -10.08
C LYS A 26 -11.11 -7.39 -11.01
N LEU A 27 -10.48 -6.26 -10.68
CA LEU A 27 -9.38 -5.69 -11.44
C LEU A 27 -8.14 -6.60 -11.43
N ILE A 28 -7.66 -7.05 -10.26
CA ILE A 28 -6.46 -7.90 -10.15
C ILE A 28 -6.65 -9.31 -10.73
N HIS A 29 -7.89 -9.78 -10.83
CA HIS A 29 -8.22 -11.03 -11.50
C HIS A 29 -8.58 -10.88 -12.98
N ASN A 30 -8.43 -9.69 -13.57
CA ASN A 30 -8.81 -9.39 -14.95
C ASN A 30 -10.27 -9.77 -15.28
N GLN A 31 -11.19 -9.62 -14.31
CA GLN A 31 -12.62 -9.94 -14.45
C GLN A 31 -13.45 -8.76 -14.99
N ILE A 32 -12.81 -7.74 -15.56
CA ILE A 32 -13.47 -6.55 -16.10
C ILE A 32 -13.34 -6.58 -17.62
N GLU A 33 -14.42 -6.97 -18.29
CA GLU A 33 -14.45 -7.15 -19.75
C GLU A 33 -14.48 -5.82 -20.51
N ASN A 34 -15.18 -4.80 -19.98
CA ASN A 34 -15.37 -3.51 -20.63
C ASN A 34 -14.77 -2.35 -19.80
N LEU A 35 -13.54 -1.97 -20.14
CA LEU A 35 -12.83 -0.84 -19.52
C LEU A 35 -13.26 0.49 -20.16
N ASN A 36 -14.29 1.12 -19.61
CA ASN A 36 -14.68 2.48 -20.01
C ASN A 36 -14.07 3.51 -19.04
N VAL A 37 -12.74 3.64 -19.04
CA VAL A 37 -12.04 4.69 -18.30
C VAL A 37 -11.90 5.89 -19.21
N LYS A 38 -12.40 7.04 -18.76
CA LYS A 38 -12.04 8.33 -19.35
C LYS A 38 -11.16 9.06 -18.35
N TYR A 39 -10.01 9.54 -18.81
CA TYR A 39 -9.21 10.47 -18.04
C TYR A 39 -8.90 11.69 -18.88
N THR A 40 -8.65 12.79 -18.19
CA THR A 40 -8.24 14.07 -18.77
C THR A 40 -6.78 14.36 -18.42
N TYR A 41 -6.13 15.17 -19.25
CA TYR A 41 -4.81 15.69 -18.92
C TYR A 41 -4.81 16.49 -17.61
N CYS A 42 -5.91 17.18 -17.30
CA CYS A 42 -6.10 17.87 -16.02
C CYS A 42 -6.03 16.92 -14.82
N GLU A 43 -6.66 15.75 -14.89
CA GLU A 43 -6.61 14.76 -13.80
C GLU A 43 -5.19 14.22 -13.56
N LEU A 44 -4.41 14.01 -14.62
CA LEU A 44 -2.99 13.65 -14.49
C LEU A 44 -2.22 14.74 -13.75
N GLN A 45 -2.41 16.00 -14.14
CA GLN A 45 -1.77 17.13 -13.46
C GLN A 45 -2.23 17.26 -12.00
N GLU A 46 -3.49 16.96 -11.69
CA GLU A 46 -4.00 16.97 -10.32
C GLU A 46 -3.31 15.91 -9.45
N MET A 47 -3.13 14.69 -9.98
CA MET A 47 -2.39 13.62 -9.30
C MET A 47 -0.93 13.99 -9.10
N GLU A 48 -0.27 14.55 -10.13
CA GLU A 48 1.11 15.03 -10.01
C GLU A 48 1.24 16.16 -8.98
N ASN A 49 0.29 17.09 -8.96
CA ASN A 49 0.26 18.18 -7.97
C ASN A 49 0.01 17.66 -6.55
N LEU A 50 -0.88 16.68 -6.39
CA LEU A 50 -1.12 16.02 -5.11
C LEU A 50 0.19 15.41 -4.58
N CYS A 51 0.89 14.63 -5.40
CA CYS A 51 2.15 14.00 -5.01
C CYS A 51 3.25 15.04 -4.74
N ASN A 52 3.54 15.92 -5.69
CA ASN A 52 4.67 16.84 -5.63
C ASN A 52 4.51 18.02 -4.66
N LYS A 53 3.27 18.35 -4.25
CA LYS A 53 3.00 19.50 -3.38
C LYS A 53 2.41 19.07 -2.05
N LYS A 54 1.19 18.53 -2.04
CA LYS A 54 0.45 18.28 -0.79
C LYS A 54 1.03 17.10 -0.02
N ALA A 55 1.17 15.94 -0.65
CA ALA A 55 1.64 14.72 0.00
C ALA A 55 3.09 14.87 0.51
N VAL A 56 3.98 15.40 -0.33
CA VAL A 56 5.37 15.67 0.07
C VAL A 56 5.45 16.69 1.21
N LYS A 57 4.60 17.74 1.21
CA LYS A 57 4.54 18.67 2.33
C LYS A 57 4.17 17.95 3.64
N TRP A 58 3.15 17.11 3.64
CA TRP A 58 2.76 16.34 4.81
C TRP A 58 3.87 15.40 5.30
N LEU A 59 4.65 14.80 4.40
CA LEU A 59 5.79 13.96 4.76
C LEU A 59 6.93 14.77 5.37
N LYS A 60 7.25 15.93 4.79
CA LYS A 60 8.28 16.84 5.33
C LYS A 60 7.94 17.30 6.74
N GLU A 61 6.68 17.66 6.97
CA GLU A 61 6.18 18.06 8.29
C GLU A 61 6.31 16.91 9.30
N PHE A 62 5.81 15.72 8.97
CA PHE A 62 5.84 14.57 9.88
C PHE A 62 7.26 14.04 10.17
N LEU A 63 8.12 14.04 9.16
CA LEU A 63 9.50 13.58 9.33
C LEU A 63 10.44 14.68 9.86
N GLU A 64 9.93 15.91 10.01
CA GLU A 64 10.70 17.10 10.42
C GLU A 64 11.95 17.33 9.56
N ILE A 65 11.83 17.07 8.26
CA ILE A 65 12.93 17.18 7.29
C ILE A 65 12.50 17.97 6.06
N ASN A 66 13.47 18.65 5.45
CA ASN A 66 13.29 19.21 4.13
C ASN A 66 14.11 18.38 3.12
N PHE A 67 13.46 18.01 2.02
CA PHE A 67 14.10 17.29 0.93
C PHE A 67 13.59 17.78 -0.42
N ASN A 68 14.43 17.74 -1.44
CA ASN A 68 13.99 18.03 -2.80
C ASN A 68 13.30 16.78 -3.35
N PHE A 69 12.14 16.98 -3.97
CA PHE A 69 11.38 15.89 -4.54
C PHE A 69 10.62 16.36 -5.76
N LYS A 70 10.68 15.57 -6.81
CA LYS A 70 9.82 15.72 -7.98
C LYS A 70 9.62 14.35 -8.60
N VAL A 71 8.38 14.01 -8.89
CA VAL A 71 8.02 12.79 -9.63
C VAL A 71 7.04 13.15 -10.74
N LYS A 72 7.15 12.45 -11.86
CA LYS A 72 6.13 12.51 -12.93
C LYS A 72 5.21 11.29 -12.83
N ILE A 73 3.97 11.46 -13.25
CA ILE A 73 2.99 10.39 -13.33
C ILE A 73 2.61 10.20 -14.79
N GLU A 74 2.66 8.96 -15.25
CA GLU A 74 2.35 8.59 -16.63
C GLU A 74 1.33 7.46 -16.62
N ILE A 75 0.34 7.53 -17.52
CA ILE A 75 -0.59 6.42 -17.74
C ILE A 75 -0.01 5.54 -18.83
N ASP A 76 0.07 4.24 -18.56
CA ASP A 76 0.49 3.23 -19.51
C ASP A 76 -0.71 2.36 -19.91
N PHE A 77 -0.98 2.32 -21.21
CA PHE A 77 -2.10 1.58 -21.79
C PHE A 77 -1.73 0.16 -22.19
N ASP A 78 -0.45 -0.11 -22.37
CA ASP A 78 0.05 -1.34 -22.97
C ASP A 78 0.62 -2.30 -21.91
N THR A 79 0.81 -1.83 -20.67
CA THR A 79 1.31 -2.66 -19.59
C THR A 79 0.33 -3.76 -19.17
N GLU A 80 0.88 -4.96 -18.95
CA GLU A 80 0.15 -6.08 -18.34
C GLU A 80 -0.02 -5.91 -16.83
N ALA A 81 0.76 -5.02 -16.20
CA ALA A 81 0.66 -4.74 -14.78
C ALA A 81 -0.73 -4.20 -14.45
N VAL A 82 -1.29 -4.64 -13.33
CA VAL A 82 -2.61 -4.18 -12.88
C VAL A 82 -2.50 -3.02 -11.91
N THR A 83 -1.46 -3.00 -11.07
CA THR A 83 -1.22 -1.96 -10.05
C THR A 83 -0.12 -0.98 -10.49
N PRO A 84 -0.12 0.25 -9.95
CA PRO A 84 0.95 1.21 -10.15
C PRO A 84 2.33 0.65 -9.81
N PHE A 85 3.38 1.21 -10.43
CA PHE A 85 4.78 0.91 -10.09
C PHE A 85 5.69 2.12 -10.35
N TYR A 86 6.70 2.30 -9.50
CA TYR A 86 7.72 3.33 -9.64
C TYR A 86 8.93 2.83 -10.45
N VAL A 87 9.33 3.60 -11.46
CA VAL A 87 10.48 3.33 -12.32
C VAL A 87 11.63 4.27 -11.94
N VAL A 88 12.56 3.76 -11.12
CA VAL A 88 13.75 4.45 -10.60
C VAL A 88 14.51 5.21 -11.69
N SER A 89 14.87 4.53 -12.79
CA SER A 89 15.69 5.10 -13.87
C SER A 89 15.05 6.29 -14.59
N LYS A 90 13.72 6.42 -14.51
CA LYS A 90 12.96 7.49 -15.15
C LYS A 90 12.45 8.53 -14.16
N ASN A 91 12.52 8.23 -12.85
CA ASN A 91 11.87 8.98 -11.80
C ASN A 91 10.38 9.24 -12.13
N LYS A 92 9.65 8.15 -12.40
CA LYS A 92 8.25 8.17 -12.83
C LYS A 92 7.45 7.11 -12.10
N ILE A 93 6.23 7.47 -11.71
CA ILE A 93 5.21 6.49 -11.35
C ILE A 93 4.42 6.18 -12.61
N ILE A 94 4.36 4.90 -12.96
CA ILE A 94 3.54 4.40 -14.06
C ILE A 94 2.22 3.91 -13.48
N LEU A 95 1.12 4.44 -14.02
CA LEU A 95 -0.24 4.04 -13.70
C LEU A 95 -0.78 3.19 -14.85
N PRO A 96 -0.99 1.88 -14.67
CA PRO A 96 -1.73 1.11 -15.64
C PRO A 96 -3.11 1.72 -15.90
N TYR A 97 -3.50 1.85 -17.17
CA TYR A 97 -4.77 2.42 -17.57
C TYR A 97 -5.97 1.72 -16.90
N LYS A 98 -5.89 0.39 -16.72
CA LYS A 98 -6.93 -0.38 -16.03
C LYS A 98 -7.15 0.14 -14.60
N PHE A 99 -6.07 0.46 -13.89
CA PHE A 99 -6.11 0.90 -12.48
C PHE A 99 -6.86 2.22 -12.29
N MET A 100 -6.91 3.06 -13.33
CA MET A 100 -7.66 4.32 -13.34
C MET A 100 -9.18 4.13 -13.21
N LEU A 101 -9.70 2.91 -13.38
CA LEU A 101 -11.09 2.58 -13.04
C LEU A 101 -11.43 2.89 -11.59
N LEU A 102 -10.53 2.59 -10.66
CA LEU A 102 -10.75 2.83 -9.23
C LEU A 102 -10.93 4.32 -8.94
N LYS A 103 -10.13 5.15 -9.59
CA LYS A 103 -10.21 6.63 -9.53
C LYS A 103 -11.49 7.19 -10.16
N SER A 104 -12.02 6.50 -11.17
CA SER A 104 -13.22 6.91 -11.92
C SER A 104 -14.52 6.36 -11.34
N SER A 105 -14.43 5.48 -10.34
CA SER A 105 -15.58 4.90 -9.65
C SER A 105 -16.38 5.96 -8.88
N ASN A 106 -17.68 5.73 -8.67
CA ASN A 106 -18.49 6.56 -7.78
C ASN A 106 -18.33 6.16 -6.30
N ASN A 107 -17.58 5.08 -6.01
CA ASN A 107 -17.34 4.61 -4.66
C ASN A 107 -16.07 5.25 -4.08
N ILE A 108 -16.23 5.91 -2.93
CA ILE A 108 -15.13 6.53 -2.19
C ILE A 108 -14.05 5.51 -1.77
N LEU A 109 -14.43 4.27 -1.46
CA LEU A 109 -13.48 3.21 -1.10
C LEU A 109 -12.54 2.88 -2.27
N ASP A 110 -13.04 2.87 -3.50
CA ASP A 110 -12.20 2.66 -4.68
C ASP A 110 -11.19 3.80 -4.85
N HIS A 111 -11.58 5.03 -4.51
CA HIS A 111 -10.66 6.19 -4.53
C HIS A 111 -9.58 6.06 -3.46
N GLU A 112 -9.93 5.57 -2.27
CA GLU A 112 -8.97 5.31 -1.21
C GLU A 112 -7.96 4.24 -1.63
N ILE A 113 -8.42 3.14 -2.24
CA ILE A 113 -7.54 2.08 -2.77
C ILE A 113 -6.62 2.65 -3.84
N PHE A 114 -7.16 3.44 -4.77
CA PHE A 114 -6.35 4.10 -5.80
C PHE A 114 -5.23 4.96 -5.18
N ASN A 115 -5.57 5.78 -4.18
CA ASN A 115 -4.61 6.65 -3.51
C ASN A 115 -3.63 5.85 -2.65
N PHE A 116 -4.03 4.74 -2.04
CA PHE A 116 -3.12 3.86 -1.30
C PHE A 116 -1.97 3.39 -2.20
N PHE A 117 -2.28 2.82 -3.38
CA PHE A 117 -1.23 2.36 -4.30
C PHE A 117 -0.43 3.52 -4.91
N LEU A 118 -1.07 4.64 -5.26
CA LEU A 118 -0.34 5.83 -5.74
C LEU A 118 0.65 6.35 -4.67
N PHE A 119 0.23 6.41 -3.41
CA PHE A 119 1.06 6.88 -2.31
C PHE A 119 2.13 5.86 -1.90
N HIS A 120 1.88 4.57 -2.09
CA HIS A 120 2.90 3.54 -1.94
C HIS A 120 4.05 3.76 -2.93
N GLU A 121 3.74 3.97 -4.22
CA GLU A 121 4.76 4.27 -5.23
C GLU A 121 5.44 5.63 -5.02
N LEU A 122 4.70 6.62 -4.50
CA LEU A 122 5.28 7.87 -4.03
C LEU A 122 6.29 7.63 -2.89
N GLY A 123 5.99 6.70 -1.98
CA GLY A 123 6.90 6.28 -0.91
C GLY A 123 8.21 5.73 -1.46
N HIS A 124 8.14 4.83 -2.45
CA HIS A 124 9.33 4.35 -3.18
C HIS A 124 10.11 5.51 -3.79
N ALA A 125 9.44 6.42 -4.51
CA ALA A 125 10.09 7.56 -5.15
C ALA A 125 10.79 8.50 -4.15
N VAL A 126 10.16 8.80 -3.00
CA VAL A 126 10.72 9.66 -1.96
C VAL A 126 11.97 9.02 -1.35
N LEU A 127 11.90 7.73 -1.05
CA LEU A 127 13.01 6.99 -0.45
C LEU A 127 14.19 6.85 -1.40
N ASP A 128 13.92 6.58 -2.67
CA ASP A 128 14.93 6.44 -3.73
C ASP A 128 15.66 7.76 -4.00
N GLN A 129 14.94 8.84 -4.29
CA GLN A 129 15.54 10.14 -4.62
C GLN A 129 16.36 10.76 -3.49
N ASN A 130 16.10 10.35 -2.23
CA ASN A 130 16.76 10.88 -1.04
C ASN A 130 17.70 9.87 -0.37
N SER A 131 17.97 8.76 -1.06
CA SER A 131 18.93 7.76 -0.61
C SER A 131 20.38 8.24 -0.81
N PRO A 132 21.31 7.92 0.12
CA PRO A 132 21.11 7.17 1.36
C PRO A 132 20.73 8.05 2.57
N GLN A 133 20.68 9.37 2.42
CA GLN A 133 20.56 10.31 3.53
C GLN A 133 19.25 10.14 4.31
N ILE A 134 18.14 9.83 3.62
CA ILE A 134 16.84 9.62 4.27
C ILE A 134 16.87 8.50 5.31
N TYR A 135 17.69 7.46 5.10
CA TYR A 135 17.82 6.34 6.04
C TYR A 135 18.70 6.65 7.26
N LYS A 136 19.33 7.82 7.30
CA LYS A 136 20.05 8.32 8.48
C LYS A 136 19.14 9.10 9.44
N ILE A 137 17.91 9.38 9.02
CA ILE A 137 16.94 10.14 9.82
C ILE A 137 16.40 9.25 10.92
N LYS A 138 16.48 9.72 12.17
CA LYS A 138 16.07 8.94 13.34
C LYS A 138 14.62 8.48 13.27
N MET A 139 13.70 9.36 12.86
CA MET A 139 12.28 9.00 12.69
C MET A 139 12.09 7.86 11.69
N ILE A 140 12.79 7.89 10.54
CA ILE A 140 12.74 6.81 9.54
C ILE A 140 13.28 5.50 10.13
N GLN A 141 14.38 5.55 10.88
CA GLN A 141 14.96 4.36 11.53
C GLN A 141 14.02 3.78 12.59
N ASP A 142 13.40 4.62 13.41
CA ASP A 142 12.46 4.22 14.45
C ASP A 142 11.20 3.57 13.84
N ILE A 143 10.66 4.17 12.76
CA ILE A 143 9.53 3.60 12.01
C ILE A 143 9.91 2.25 11.41
N PHE A 144 11.05 2.17 10.71
CA PHE A 144 11.50 0.94 10.08
C PHE A 144 11.72 -0.19 11.10
N TYR A 145 12.34 0.13 12.24
CA TYR A 145 12.55 -0.83 13.33
C TYR A 145 11.24 -1.29 13.97
N TYR A 146 10.29 -0.37 14.18
CA TYR A 146 8.95 -0.71 14.66
C TYR A 146 8.23 -1.65 13.70
N LEU A 147 8.20 -1.32 12.40
CA LEU A 147 7.61 -2.16 11.36
C LEU A 147 8.25 -3.55 11.33
N GLY A 148 9.58 -3.63 11.36
CA GLY A 148 10.30 -4.91 11.40
C GLY A 148 9.89 -5.79 12.59
N LYS A 149 9.71 -5.19 13.78
CA LYS A 149 9.20 -5.90 14.97
C LYS A 149 7.75 -6.35 14.86
N LYS A 150 6.91 -5.65 14.09
CA LYS A 150 5.50 -6.02 13.89
C LYS A 150 5.37 -7.09 12.81
N TYR A 151 6.06 -6.93 11.68
CA TYR A 151 6.09 -7.94 10.62
C TYR A 151 6.72 -9.26 11.06
N SER A 152 7.69 -9.25 12.00
CA SER A 152 8.28 -10.49 12.54
C SER A 152 7.27 -11.38 13.28
N GLN A 153 6.12 -10.83 13.67
CA GLN A 153 5.04 -11.55 14.35
C GLN A 153 4.02 -12.12 13.37
N ILE A 154 4.07 -11.73 12.10
CA ILE A 154 3.18 -12.23 11.06
C ILE A 154 3.52 -13.68 10.75
N ASN A 155 2.51 -14.55 10.82
CA ASN A 155 2.67 -15.96 10.51
C ASN A 155 1.44 -16.52 9.79
N LEU A 156 1.70 -17.34 8.77
CA LEU A 156 0.69 -18.13 8.09
C LEU A 156 0.59 -19.48 8.81
N ARG A 157 -0.62 -19.85 9.25
CA ARG A 157 -0.89 -21.18 9.79
C ARG A 157 -1.73 -21.96 8.80
N THR A 158 -1.31 -23.19 8.58
CA THR A 158 -2.04 -24.19 7.79
C THR A 158 -2.29 -25.40 8.69
N ASP A 159 -3.15 -26.31 8.25
CA ASP A 159 -3.32 -27.66 8.82
C ASP A 159 -1.98 -28.38 9.19
N LYS A 160 -0.91 -28.13 8.44
CA LYS A 160 0.36 -28.86 8.53
C LYS A 160 1.49 -28.10 9.21
N LYS A 161 1.47 -26.77 9.23
CA LYS A 161 2.62 -25.96 9.69
C LYS A 161 2.26 -24.51 10.00
N LYS A 162 3.07 -23.92 10.88
CA LYS A 162 3.20 -22.48 11.13
C LYS A 162 4.43 -21.96 10.38
N ILE A 163 4.25 -20.96 9.53
CA ILE A 163 5.29 -20.35 8.69
C ILE A 163 5.40 -18.88 9.10
N PHE A 164 6.62 -18.40 9.38
CA PHE A 164 6.86 -16.99 9.66
C PHE A 164 7.24 -16.24 8.39
N LEU A 165 6.84 -14.97 8.32
CA LEU A 165 7.12 -14.12 7.17
C LEU A 165 8.62 -13.90 7.04
N ASN A 166 9.17 -14.08 5.83
CA ASN A 166 10.58 -13.83 5.57
C ASN A 166 10.84 -12.33 5.45
N LEU A 167 11.31 -11.70 6.53
CA LEU A 167 11.52 -10.24 6.53
C LEU A 167 12.55 -9.77 5.50
N LYS A 168 13.57 -10.59 5.16
CA LYS A 168 14.58 -10.24 4.15
C LYS A 168 13.98 -10.08 2.76
N GLN A 169 12.84 -10.72 2.51
CA GLN A 169 12.13 -10.65 1.24
C GLN A 169 11.26 -9.39 1.15
N VAL A 170 10.62 -8.99 2.25
CA VAL A 170 9.56 -7.98 2.23
C VAL A 170 9.93 -6.61 2.78
N TYR A 171 11.11 -6.45 3.40
CA TYR A 171 11.45 -5.22 4.15
C TYR A 171 11.46 -3.94 3.31
N ARG A 172 11.66 -4.06 1.99
CA ARG A 172 11.69 -2.90 1.08
C ARG A 172 10.33 -2.21 0.96
N GLU A 173 9.26 -2.95 1.25
CA GLU A 173 7.87 -2.47 1.15
C GLU A 173 7.36 -1.85 2.45
N PHE A 174 8.12 -1.95 3.56
CA PHE A 174 7.68 -1.49 4.88
C PHE A 174 7.44 0.02 4.93
N LEU A 175 8.43 0.82 4.52
CA LEU A 175 8.33 2.28 4.54
C LEU A 175 7.33 2.81 3.49
N PRO A 176 7.32 2.31 2.24
CA PRO A 176 6.29 2.64 1.26
C PRO A 176 4.86 2.40 1.78
N ASP A 177 4.57 1.24 2.39
CA ASP A 177 3.25 0.95 2.96
C ASP A 177 2.89 1.88 4.11
N PHE A 178 3.84 2.16 5.01
CA PHE A 178 3.65 3.13 6.09
C PHE A 178 3.33 4.52 5.55
N ILE A 179 4.11 5.00 4.57
CA ILE A 179 3.91 6.30 3.91
C ILE A 179 2.52 6.36 3.27
N ALA A 180 2.11 5.29 2.59
CA ALA A 180 0.81 5.20 1.95
C ALA A 180 -0.34 5.36 2.95
N ILE A 181 -0.32 4.62 4.06
CA ILE A 181 -1.37 4.73 5.09
C ILE A 181 -1.36 6.10 5.76
N TYR A 182 -0.18 6.64 6.08
CA TYR A 182 -0.06 7.99 6.67
C TYR A 182 -0.68 9.06 5.77
N LEU A 183 -0.34 9.03 4.47
CA LEU A 183 -0.85 9.99 3.48
C LEU A 183 -2.35 9.79 3.20
N LEU A 184 -2.82 8.55 3.21
CA LEU A 184 -4.23 8.23 3.04
C LEU A 184 -5.05 8.87 4.17
N GLU A 185 -4.63 8.70 5.43
CA GLU A 185 -5.32 9.30 6.56
C GLU A 185 -5.23 10.85 6.56
N LYS A 186 -4.12 11.45 6.09
CA LYS A 186 -4.05 12.92 5.91
C LYS A 186 -4.98 13.43 4.81
N LYS A 187 -5.14 12.68 3.73
CA LYS A 187 -6.00 13.07 2.60
C LYS A 187 -7.48 12.90 2.91
N PHE A 188 -7.87 11.82 3.57
CA PHE A 188 -9.28 11.46 3.81
C PHE A 188 -9.76 11.80 5.23
N SER A 189 -8.92 12.39 6.08
CA SER A 189 -9.18 12.84 7.48
C SER A 189 -9.58 11.74 8.48
N MET A 190 -10.34 10.74 8.04
CA MET A 190 -10.45 9.39 8.57
C MET A 190 -10.75 8.55 7.32
N CYS A 191 -9.98 7.50 7.02
CA CYS A 191 -10.43 6.58 5.98
C CYS A 191 -11.89 6.21 6.25
N VAL A 192 -12.68 6.02 5.20
CA VAL A 192 -13.94 5.29 5.31
C VAL A 192 -13.69 4.08 6.21
N ASN A 193 -14.60 3.82 7.15
CA ASN A 193 -14.54 2.78 8.17
C ASN A 193 -13.47 1.71 7.86
N TRP A 194 -12.39 1.67 8.65
CA TRP A 194 -11.21 0.84 8.33
C TRP A 194 -11.54 -0.61 7.99
N ASN A 195 -12.60 -1.17 8.60
CA ASN A 195 -13.08 -2.51 8.28
C ASN A 195 -13.67 -2.62 6.87
N GLU A 196 -14.40 -1.59 6.41
CA GLU A 196 -14.90 -1.51 5.03
C GLU A 196 -13.74 -1.37 4.03
N PHE A 197 -12.74 -0.52 4.34
CA PHE A 197 -11.54 -0.41 3.53
C PHE A 197 -10.79 -1.74 3.41
N LEU A 198 -10.56 -2.45 4.53
CA LEU A 198 -9.95 -3.79 4.52
C LEU A 198 -10.78 -4.80 3.72
N SER A 199 -12.11 -4.77 3.85
CA SER A 199 -13.00 -5.69 3.14
C SER A 199 -12.90 -5.58 1.62
N CYS A 200 -12.47 -4.42 1.09
CA CYS A 200 -12.24 -4.26 -0.34
C CYS A 200 -11.06 -5.08 -0.89
N PHE A 201 -10.19 -5.63 -0.03
CA PHE A 201 -9.08 -6.49 -0.43
C PHE A 201 -9.38 -7.98 -0.22
N GLU A 202 -10.52 -8.29 0.39
CA GLU A 202 -10.89 -9.66 0.71
C GLU A 202 -11.40 -10.40 -0.52
N TYR A 203 -10.83 -11.58 -0.73
CA TYR A 203 -11.30 -12.54 -1.72
C TYR A 203 -10.85 -13.94 -1.31
N PHE A 204 -11.53 -14.95 -1.84
CA PHE A 204 -11.16 -16.34 -1.58
C PHE A 204 -9.79 -16.63 -2.18
N LYS A 205 -8.83 -16.98 -1.32
CA LYS A 205 -7.48 -17.40 -1.74
C LYS A 205 -7.31 -18.88 -1.45
N THR A 206 -6.82 -19.65 -2.42
CA THR A 206 -6.52 -21.06 -2.16
C THR A 206 -5.35 -21.19 -1.18
N LYS A 207 -5.21 -22.34 -0.50
CA LYS A 207 -4.02 -22.61 0.33
C LYS A 207 -2.73 -22.49 -0.48
N THR A 208 -2.73 -22.99 -1.71
CA THR A 208 -1.58 -22.93 -2.62
C THR A 208 -1.22 -21.48 -2.93
N GLU A 209 -2.21 -20.68 -3.32
CA GLU A 209 -2.03 -19.25 -3.58
C GLU A 209 -1.47 -18.51 -2.36
N MET A 210 -2.06 -18.70 -1.17
CA MET A 210 -1.55 -18.06 0.04
C MET A 210 -0.14 -18.51 0.43
N CYS A 211 0.18 -19.79 0.26
CA CYS A 211 1.54 -20.25 0.50
C CYS A 211 2.52 -19.64 -0.50
N THR A 212 2.12 -19.48 -1.76
CA THR A 212 2.94 -18.86 -2.80
C THR A 212 3.18 -17.38 -2.51
N ILE A 213 2.12 -16.61 -2.23
CA ILE A 213 2.24 -15.19 -1.85
C ILE A 213 3.17 -15.06 -0.64
N PHE A 214 2.90 -15.83 0.42
CA PHE A 214 3.64 -15.71 1.67
C PHE A 214 5.13 -16.09 1.58
N ALA A 215 5.49 -16.98 0.66
CA ALA A 215 6.85 -17.49 0.52
C ALA A 215 7.67 -16.84 -0.59
N PHE A 216 7.03 -16.35 -1.66
CA PHE A 216 7.73 -15.93 -2.88
C PHE A 216 7.44 -14.49 -3.32
N ASP A 217 6.35 -13.86 -2.87
CA ASP A 217 6.08 -12.47 -3.19
C ASP A 217 7.06 -11.53 -2.47
N THR A 218 7.52 -10.48 -3.15
CA THR A 218 8.34 -9.43 -2.54
C THR A 218 7.52 -8.56 -1.57
N HIS A 219 6.19 -8.66 -1.63
CA HIS A 219 5.27 -8.02 -0.71
C HIS A 219 4.75 -9.01 0.33
N ALA A 220 4.53 -8.53 1.55
CA ALA A 220 3.70 -9.27 2.49
C ALA A 220 2.24 -9.37 1.97
N PRO A 221 1.42 -10.33 2.44
CA PRO A 221 -0.01 -10.32 2.13
C PRO A 221 -0.64 -8.97 2.46
N ILE A 222 -1.52 -8.46 1.60
CA ILE A 222 -2.08 -7.11 1.70
C ILE A 222 -2.75 -6.86 3.05
N GLU A 223 -3.40 -7.88 3.63
CA GLU A 223 -4.03 -7.78 4.94
C GLU A 223 -3.00 -7.49 6.04
N ALA A 224 -1.81 -8.13 5.98
CA ALA A 224 -0.71 -7.83 6.89
C ALA A 224 -0.10 -6.45 6.62
N ARG A 225 0.03 -6.06 5.35
CA ARG A 225 0.55 -4.74 4.94
C ARG A 225 -0.26 -3.61 5.54
N LEU A 226 -1.58 -3.66 5.34
CA LEU A 226 -2.52 -2.67 5.83
C LEU A 226 -2.56 -2.65 7.35
N TYR A 227 -2.69 -3.82 7.99
CA TYR A 227 -2.77 -3.92 9.45
C TYR A 227 -1.52 -3.38 10.16
N VAL A 228 -0.33 -3.84 9.76
CA VAL A 228 0.93 -3.42 10.41
C VAL A 228 1.22 -1.95 10.17
N SER A 229 0.96 -1.45 8.96
CA SER A 229 1.18 -0.03 8.63
C SER A 229 0.22 0.88 9.39
N LYS A 230 -1.05 0.50 9.53
CA LYS A 230 -2.01 1.20 10.38
C LYS A 230 -1.56 1.28 11.84
N MET A 231 -1.11 0.14 12.41
CA MET A 231 -0.57 0.11 13.76
C MET A 231 0.64 1.03 13.95
N ALA A 232 1.48 1.17 12.93
CA ALA A 232 2.63 2.06 12.97
C ALA A 232 2.20 3.53 12.87
N VAL A 233 1.30 3.87 11.95
CA VAL A 233 0.76 5.23 11.83
C VAL A 233 0.09 5.68 13.13
N ASP A 234 -0.73 4.84 13.75
CA ASP A 234 -1.36 5.14 15.04
C ASP A 234 -0.36 5.33 16.18
N TYR A 235 0.75 4.58 16.15
CA TYR A 235 1.81 4.69 17.14
C TYR A 235 2.57 6.01 16.99
N PHE A 236 3.01 6.35 15.78
CA PHE A 236 3.84 7.52 15.53
C PHE A 236 3.04 8.84 15.44
N ARG A 237 1.75 8.80 15.11
CA ARG A 237 0.88 10.00 15.11
C ARG A 237 0.74 10.63 16.50
N LYS A 238 0.93 9.89 17.59
CA LYS A 238 0.92 10.47 18.95
C LYS A 238 2.02 11.54 19.14
N HIS A 239 2.96 11.67 18.21
CA HIS A 239 3.95 12.74 18.15
C HIS A 239 3.49 14.00 17.37
N ASP A 240 2.47 13.91 16.50
CA ASP A 240 1.92 15.06 15.74
C ASP A 240 1.15 16.06 16.64
N ASN A 241 0.52 15.57 17.73
CA ASN A 241 -0.37 16.37 18.60
C ASN A 241 0.36 17.11 19.74
N LYS A 242 1.67 17.36 19.60
CA LYS A 242 2.46 18.11 20.60
C LYS A 242 2.72 19.58 20.24
N ASN A 243 2.04 20.12 19.22
CA ASN A 243 2.05 21.55 18.88
C ASN A 243 0.66 22.16 19.06
#